data_AF-A0A095YKX6-F1
#
_entry.id   AF-A0A095YKX6-F1
#
_cell.length_a   1.000
_cell.length_b   1.000
_cell.length_c   1.000
_cell.angle_alpha   90.00
_cell.angle_beta   90.00
_cell.angle_gamma   90.00
#
_symmetry.space_group_name_H-M   'P 1'
#
loop_
_entity.id
_entity.type
_entity.pdbx_description
1 polymer ?
#
loop_
_entity_poly.entity_id
_entity_poly.type
_entity_poly.pdbx_seq_one_letter_code
_entity_poly.pdbx_strand_id
1 'polypeptide(L)'
;MKLFKHYIFLAMLVICLTLLFSSCKNQKDFSNNNNKTKTEKQVSTKKEEKLEPSEDKLEPNEDKVDRNEDIVWDEVTENGVDEELLLKNIDEKTLTFIAQQFQDICTKIGEKEKKDKFYWLKGEWYHDVMDSKQYHNVILLDKKAMKPLFLIIYKSPIAGLYEWICSKALTEISGFDFSNENNGAGWGNSKEFLEMFIDRVLEQKK
;
A
#
# COMPACT_ATOMS: atom_id res chain seq x y z
N MET A 1 -2.15 16.36 26.41
CA MET A 1 -1.84 14.92 26.30
C MET A 1 -3.06 13.99 26.26
N LYS A 2 -4.13 14.20 27.06
CA LYS A 2 -5.34 13.34 27.02
C LYS A 2 -6.18 13.45 25.72
N LEU A 3 -6.22 14.63 25.09
CA LEU A 3 -6.98 14.85 23.85
C LEU A 3 -6.38 14.13 22.64
N PHE A 4 -5.05 14.02 22.57
CA PHE A 4 -4.34 13.32 21.48
C PHE A 4 -4.60 11.81 21.49
N LYS A 5 -4.56 11.18 22.67
CA LYS A 5 -4.89 9.75 22.83
C LYS A 5 -6.35 9.45 22.44
N HIS A 6 -7.27 10.39 22.68
CA HIS A 6 -8.68 10.23 22.35
C HIS A 6 -8.95 10.35 20.84
N TYR A 7 -8.22 11.24 20.15
CA TYR A 7 -8.38 11.43 18.71
C TYR A 7 -7.78 10.27 17.90
N ILE A 8 -6.64 9.73 18.33
CA ILE A 8 -6.03 8.53 17.72
C ILE A 8 -6.92 7.30 17.94
N PHE A 9 -7.50 7.16 19.13
CA PHE A 9 -8.47 6.10 19.39
C PHE A 9 -9.70 6.27 18.49
N LEU A 10 -10.21 7.48 18.27
CA LEU A 10 -11.31 7.73 17.34
C LEU A 10 -10.96 7.43 15.88
N ALA A 11 -9.79 7.86 15.41
CA ALA A 11 -9.34 7.62 14.03
C ALA A 11 -9.14 6.12 13.76
N MET A 12 -8.49 5.40 14.69
CA MET A 12 -8.34 3.95 14.62
C MET A 12 -9.67 3.20 14.77
N LEU A 13 -10.60 3.71 15.58
CA LEU A 13 -11.93 3.13 15.73
C LEU A 13 -12.78 3.31 14.46
N VAL A 14 -12.68 4.45 13.76
CA VAL A 14 -13.34 4.70 12.47
C VAL A 14 -12.75 3.79 11.38
N ILE A 15 -11.44 3.58 11.38
CA ILE A 15 -10.75 2.64 10.46
C ILE A 15 -11.18 1.19 10.76
N CYS A 16 -11.29 0.78 12.02
CA CYS A 16 -11.77 -0.56 12.39
C CYS A 16 -13.28 -0.77 12.14
N LEU A 17 -14.13 0.24 12.34
CA LEU A 17 -15.58 0.10 12.19
C LEU A 17 -16.01 -0.04 10.73
N THR A 18 -15.29 0.55 9.78
CA THR A 18 -15.59 0.40 8.34
C THR A 18 -15.28 -1.00 7.80
N LEU A 19 -14.42 -1.77 8.49
CA LEU A 19 -14.10 -3.17 8.15
C LEU A 19 -15.15 -4.18 8.64
N LEU A 20 -15.99 -3.83 9.63
CA LEU A 20 -16.92 -4.77 10.28
C LEU A 20 -18.34 -4.82 9.67
N PHE A 21 -18.72 -3.89 8.79
CA PHE A 21 -20.08 -3.85 8.22
C PHE A 21 -20.29 -4.54 6.87
N SER A 22 -19.27 -5.20 6.29
CA SER A 22 -19.43 -5.89 4.99
C SER A 22 -19.65 -7.41 5.08
N SER A 23 -19.70 -8.02 6.27
CA SER A 23 -19.89 -9.47 6.38
C SER A 23 -21.04 -9.85 7.30
N CYS A 24 -22.26 -9.79 6.76
CA CYS A 24 -23.37 -10.69 7.10
C CYS A 24 -24.59 -10.36 6.22
N LYS A 25 -24.77 -11.16 5.15
CA LYS A 25 -26.04 -11.71 4.64
C LYS A 25 -25.89 -12.09 3.17
N ASN A 26 -25.65 -13.38 2.92
CA ASN A 26 -26.49 -14.24 2.06
C ASN A 26 -25.68 -15.46 1.62
N GLN A 27 -25.72 -16.49 2.48
CA GLN A 27 -25.56 -17.85 2.04
C GLN A 27 -26.96 -18.32 1.60
N LYS A 28 -27.14 -18.57 0.30
CA LYS A 28 -28.03 -19.60 -0.24
C LYS A 28 -27.78 -19.84 -1.73
N ASP A 29 -27.49 -21.11 -2.00
CA ASP A 29 -27.81 -21.91 -3.18
C ASP A 29 -26.92 -21.79 -4.44
N PHE A 30 -25.96 -22.73 -4.48
CA PHE A 30 -25.44 -23.31 -5.71
C PHE A 30 -26.57 -24.03 -6.47
N SER A 31 -26.73 -23.72 -7.76
CA SER A 31 -27.26 -24.68 -8.73
C SER A 31 -26.66 -24.46 -10.12
N ASN A 32 -26.46 -25.59 -10.77
CA ASN A 32 -25.80 -25.90 -12.04
C ASN A 32 -26.57 -25.36 -13.27
N ASN A 33 -25.85 -24.89 -14.31
CA ASN A 33 -25.76 -25.54 -15.64
C ASN A 33 -25.38 -24.57 -16.79
N ASN A 34 -24.26 -24.90 -17.42
CA ASN A 34 -24.03 -25.15 -18.86
C ASN A 34 -24.59 -24.23 -19.98
N ASN A 35 -23.64 -23.86 -20.85
CA ASN A 35 -23.68 -23.66 -22.31
C ASN A 35 -24.25 -22.32 -22.84
N LYS A 36 -23.44 -21.56 -23.60
CA LYS A 36 -23.26 -21.71 -25.07
C LYS A 36 -22.64 -20.44 -25.69
N THR A 37 -21.56 -20.64 -26.45
CA THR A 37 -20.85 -19.68 -27.29
C THR A 37 -21.76 -19.02 -28.34
N LYS A 38 -21.54 -17.72 -28.65
CA LYS A 38 -21.62 -17.19 -30.03
C LYS A 38 -20.88 -15.86 -30.17
N THR A 39 -20.01 -15.83 -31.15
CA THR A 39 -19.26 -14.70 -31.71
C THR A 39 -20.17 -13.82 -32.57
N GLU A 40 -19.95 -12.51 -32.57
CA GLU A 40 -20.20 -11.68 -33.76
C GLU A 40 -19.27 -10.45 -33.76
N LYS A 41 -18.48 -10.35 -34.84
CA LYS A 41 -17.69 -9.18 -35.24
C LYS A 41 -18.63 -8.17 -35.90
N GLN A 42 -18.42 -6.88 -35.65
CA GLN A 42 -18.60 -5.88 -36.70
C GLN A 42 -17.53 -4.78 -36.63
N VAL A 43 -16.94 -4.55 -37.79
CA VAL A 43 -15.92 -3.56 -38.12
C VAL A 43 -16.64 -2.34 -38.71
N SER A 44 -16.19 -1.13 -38.35
CA SER A 44 -16.32 0.07 -39.19
C SER A 44 -15.13 1.01 -38.97
N THR A 45 -14.26 1.06 -39.98
CA THR A 45 -13.28 2.11 -40.36
C THR A 45 -13.97 3.48 -40.55
N LYS A 46 -13.36 4.67 -40.62
CA LYS A 46 -12.00 5.26 -40.44
C LYS A 46 -12.23 6.79 -40.53
N LYS A 47 -11.50 7.62 -39.78
CA LYS A 47 -10.78 8.78 -40.37
C LYS A 47 -9.79 9.38 -39.37
N GLU A 48 -8.52 9.35 -39.78
CA GLU A 48 -7.41 10.10 -39.21
C GLU A 48 -7.55 11.59 -39.58
N GLU A 49 -7.21 12.47 -38.64
CA GLU A 49 -6.63 13.77 -38.97
C GLU A 49 -5.53 14.06 -37.94
N LYS A 50 -4.35 14.36 -38.48
CA LYS A 50 -3.06 14.54 -37.82
C LYS A 50 -2.81 16.04 -37.67
N LEU A 51 -2.44 16.51 -36.49
CA LEU A 51 -1.63 17.73 -36.34
C LEU A 51 -0.79 17.66 -35.06
N GLU A 52 0.46 18.03 -35.23
CA GLU A 52 1.64 17.83 -34.39
C GLU A 52 1.91 19.06 -33.48
N PRO A 53 2.95 19.05 -32.61
CA PRO A 53 2.85 19.43 -31.20
C PRO A 53 3.32 20.87 -30.89
N SER A 54 2.72 21.49 -29.87
CA SER A 54 3.23 22.73 -29.28
C SER A 54 4.02 22.44 -28.00
N GLU A 55 5.32 22.68 -28.08
CA GLU A 55 6.25 22.78 -26.96
C GLU A 55 5.86 23.96 -26.07
N ASP A 56 5.60 23.70 -24.79
CA ASP A 56 5.72 24.72 -23.74
C ASP A 56 6.57 24.12 -22.61
N LYS A 57 7.80 24.64 -22.53
CA LYS A 57 8.77 24.33 -21.49
C LYS A 57 8.32 25.07 -20.22
N LEU A 58 7.84 24.34 -19.23
CA LEU A 58 7.83 24.80 -17.86
C LEU A 58 8.92 24.04 -17.11
N GLU A 59 9.99 24.74 -16.77
CA GLU A 59 11.11 24.25 -15.97
C GLU A 59 10.59 23.74 -14.61
N PRO A 60 10.86 22.49 -14.21
CA PRO A 60 10.75 22.10 -12.82
C PRO A 60 11.92 22.73 -12.08
N ASN A 61 11.63 23.63 -11.14
CA ASN A 61 12.61 24.05 -10.13
C ASN A 61 13.11 22.77 -9.42
N GLU A 62 14.32 22.35 -9.75
CA GLU A 62 15.07 21.34 -9.02
C GLU A 62 15.42 21.91 -7.65
N ASP A 63 14.48 21.81 -6.71
CA ASP A 63 14.88 21.66 -5.32
C ASP A 63 15.74 20.40 -5.28
N LYS A 64 17.05 20.60 -5.15
CA LYS A 64 18.03 19.55 -4.95
C LYS A 64 17.61 18.74 -3.73
N VAL A 65 16.88 17.65 -3.96
CA VAL A 65 16.66 16.60 -2.98
C VAL A 65 18.03 16.04 -2.68
N ASP A 66 18.53 16.36 -1.50
CA ASP A 66 19.76 15.80 -0.96
C ASP A 66 19.55 14.29 -0.80
N ARG A 67 19.97 13.53 -1.81
CA ARG A 67 19.70 12.09 -1.92
C ARG A 67 20.58 11.22 -1.02
N ASN A 68 21.45 11.79 -0.19
CA ASN A 68 22.57 11.04 0.38
C ASN A 68 22.62 10.88 1.91
N GLU A 69 21.59 11.27 2.65
CA GLU A 69 21.49 10.84 4.05
C GLU A 69 20.55 9.64 4.17
N ASP A 70 21.11 8.47 4.46
CA ASP A 70 20.35 7.27 4.81
C ASP A 70 19.42 7.58 6.00
N ILE A 71 18.21 7.02 5.97
CA ILE A 71 17.27 7.27 7.06
C ILE A 71 17.78 6.63 8.35
N VAL A 72 17.91 7.44 9.40
CA VAL A 72 18.35 6.96 10.71
C VAL A 72 17.15 6.42 11.49
N TRP A 73 17.27 5.18 11.96
CA TRP A 73 16.23 4.44 12.67
C TRP A 73 16.46 4.36 14.18
N ASP A 74 16.79 5.46 14.84
CA ASP A 74 17.12 5.47 16.29
C ASP A 74 16.03 4.86 17.18
N GLU A 75 14.77 4.93 16.73
CA GLU A 75 13.62 4.30 17.40
C GLU A 75 13.66 2.76 17.42
N VAL A 76 14.41 2.10 16.54
CA VAL A 76 14.51 0.62 16.50
C VAL A 76 15.77 0.18 17.24
N THR A 77 15.60 -0.56 18.34
CA THR A 77 16.71 -1.06 19.18
C THR A 77 16.58 -2.57 19.41
N GLU A 78 17.63 -3.19 19.95
CA GLU A 78 17.57 -4.61 20.38
C GLU A 78 16.49 -4.86 21.44
N ASN A 79 16.06 -3.83 22.17
CA ASN A 79 14.99 -3.90 23.16
C ASN A 79 13.59 -3.65 22.57
N GLY A 80 13.48 -3.50 21.25
CA GLY A 80 12.25 -3.19 20.53
C GLY A 80 12.18 -1.75 20.03
N VAL A 81 10.96 -1.32 19.71
CA VAL A 81 10.67 -0.01 19.10
C VAL A 81 10.29 1.01 20.17
N ASP A 82 11.01 2.13 20.23
CA ASP A 82 10.61 3.31 20.99
C ASP A 82 9.48 4.03 20.24
N GLU A 83 8.24 3.72 20.62
CA GLU A 83 7.04 4.29 20.00
C GLU A 83 6.96 5.82 20.17
N GLU A 84 7.45 6.37 21.28
CA GLU A 84 7.39 7.82 21.52
C GLU A 84 8.34 8.55 20.58
N LEU A 85 9.55 8.02 20.39
CA LEU A 85 10.53 8.56 19.45
C LEU A 85 10.06 8.41 17.99
N LEU A 86 9.52 7.24 17.63
CA LEU A 86 8.95 7.00 16.29
C LEU A 86 7.85 8.01 15.97
N LEU A 87 6.88 8.19 16.88
CA LEU A 87 5.76 9.12 16.68
C LEU A 87 6.23 10.57 16.58
N LYS A 88 7.25 10.96 17.35
CA LYS A 88 7.84 12.31 17.29
C LYS A 88 8.49 12.60 15.94
N ASN A 89 9.00 11.57 15.26
CA ASN A 89 9.71 11.67 14.00
C ASN A 89 8.82 11.50 12.76
N ILE A 90 7.50 11.36 12.94
CA ILE A 90 6.54 11.20 11.84
C ILE A 90 5.80 12.51 11.59
N ASP A 91 5.83 12.96 10.34
CA ASP A 91 4.96 14.05 9.88
C ASP A 91 3.52 13.53 9.70
N GLU A 92 2.60 14.10 10.47
CA GLU A 92 1.19 13.69 10.52
C GLU A 92 0.50 13.84 9.15
N LYS A 93 0.87 14.85 8.37
CA LYS A 93 0.29 15.07 7.02
C LYS A 93 0.71 13.95 6.08
N THR A 94 1.99 13.55 6.12
CA THR A 94 2.53 12.45 5.34
C THR A 94 1.88 11.13 5.73
N LEU A 95 1.74 10.85 7.04
CA LEU A 95 1.03 9.66 7.53
C LEU A 95 -0.42 9.61 7.04
N THR A 96 -1.14 10.74 7.17
CA THR A 96 -2.55 10.84 6.75
C THR A 96 -2.69 10.67 5.24
N PHE A 97 -1.80 11.27 4.46
CA PHE A 97 -1.78 11.13 3.00
C PHE A 97 -1.58 9.68 2.58
N ILE A 98 -0.57 8.99 3.14
CA ILE A 98 -0.29 7.58 2.85
C ILE A 98 -1.51 6.72 3.19
N ALA A 99 -2.09 6.93 4.38
CA ALA A 99 -3.25 6.18 4.81
C ALA A 99 -4.42 6.33 3.84
N GLN A 100 -4.71 7.56 3.40
CA GLN A 100 -5.76 7.82 2.43
C GLN A 100 -5.48 7.15 1.07
N GLN A 101 -4.25 7.29 0.54
CA GLN A 101 -3.89 6.71 -0.76
C GLN A 101 -4.11 5.18 -0.76
N PHE A 102 -3.66 4.48 0.28
CA PHE A 102 -3.78 3.01 0.31
C PHE A 102 -5.18 2.52 0.71
N GLN A 103 -5.93 3.28 1.51
CA GLN A 103 -7.35 3.00 1.77
C GLN A 103 -8.20 3.13 0.50
N ASP A 104 -7.91 4.12 -0.36
CA ASP A 104 -8.58 4.29 -1.64
C ASP A 104 -8.36 3.07 -2.57
N ILE A 105 -7.14 2.51 -2.57
CA ILE A 105 -6.84 1.27 -3.31
C ILE A 105 -7.69 0.13 -2.76
N CYS A 106 -7.66 -0.10 -1.45
CA CYS A 106 -8.42 -1.18 -0.81
C CYS A 106 -9.93 -1.07 -1.07
N THR A 107 -10.47 0.15 -1.05
CA THR A 107 -11.88 0.42 -1.36
C THR A 107 -12.23 0.00 -2.79
N LYS A 108 -11.43 0.41 -3.77
CA LYS A 108 -11.64 0.04 -5.18
C LYS A 108 -11.56 -1.47 -5.41
N ILE A 109 -10.61 -2.14 -4.75
CA ILE A 109 -10.46 -3.60 -4.82
C ILE A 109 -11.69 -4.28 -4.22
N GLY A 110 -12.17 -3.82 -3.05
CA GLY A 110 -13.39 -4.35 -2.44
C GLY A 110 -14.65 -4.13 -3.29
N GLU A 111 -14.73 -3.05 -4.06
CA GLU A 111 -15.81 -2.85 -5.04
C GLU A 111 -15.72 -3.81 -6.22
N LYS A 112 -14.52 -4.13 -6.70
CA LYS A 112 -14.30 -5.08 -7.79
C LYS A 112 -14.62 -6.51 -7.36
N GLU A 113 -14.18 -6.91 -6.17
CA GLU A 113 -14.53 -8.20 -5.57
C GLU A 113 -16.05 -8.42 -5.51
N LYS A 114 -16.81 -7.40 -5.09
CA LYS A 114 -18.28 -7.48 -5.03
C LYS A 114 -18.93 -7.68 -6.40
N LYS A 115 -18.28 -7.22 -7.49
CA LYS A 115 -18.79 -7.31 -8.86
C LYS A 115 -18.36 -8.60 -9.55
N ASP A 116 -17.19 -9.15 -9.21
CA ASP A 116 -16.64 -10.36 -9.79
C ASP A 116 -16.14 -11.33 -8.71
N LYS A 117 -16.89 -12.43 -8.51
CA LYS A 117 -16.57 -13.49 -7.55
C LYS A 117 -15.24 -14.21 -7.81
N PHE A 118 -14.67 -14.09 -9.01
CA PHE A 118 -13.39 -14.70 -9.38
C PHE A 118 -12.23 -13.71 -9.32
N TYR A 119 -12.46 -12.45 -8.97
CA TYR A 119 -11.48 -11.37 -8.99
C TYR A 119 -10.17 -11.73 -8.25
N TRP A 120 -10.27 -12.23 -7.01
CA TRP A 120 -9.12 -12.66 -6.23
C TRP A 120 -8.34 -13.81 -6.88
N LEU A 121 -9.05 -14.79 -7.46
CA LEU A 121 -8.44 -15.96 -8.09
C LEU A 121 -7.72 -15.62 -9.39
N LYS A 122 -8.14 -14.57 -10.08
CA LYS A 122 -7.47 -14.07 -11.28
C LYS A 122 -6.20 -13.26 -10.99
N GLY A 123 -5.98 -12.87 -9.73
CA GLY A 123 -4.82 -12.06 -9.34
C GLY A 123 -4.86 -10.60 -9.83
N GLU A 124 -6.00 -10.14 -10.36
CA GLU A 124 -6.14 -8.77 -10.90
C GLU A 124 -5.89 -7.69 -9.84
N TRP A 125 -6.14 -8.02 -8.56
CA TRP A 125 -5.86 -7.14 -7.42
C TRP A 125 -4.41 -6.68 -7.34
N TYR A 126 -3.45 -7.51 -7.77
CA TYR A 126 -2.03 -7.16 -7.72
C TYR A 126 -1.74 -6.00 -8.66
N HIS A 127 -2.22 -6.08 -9.90
CA HIS A 127 -2.11 -5.01 -10.88
C HIS A 127 -2.86 -3.76 -10.45
N ASP A 128 -4.05 -3.93 -9.86
CA ASP A 128 -4.82 -2.81 -9.32
C ASP A 128 -4.11 -2.07 -8.17
N VAL A 129 -3.20 -2.72 -7.45
CA VAL A 129 -2.29 -2.06 -6.51
C VAL A 129 -1.12 -1.43 -7.25
N MET A 130 -0.28 -2.27 -7.88
CA MET A 130 1.04 -1.88 -8.35
C MET A 130 0.97 -0.81 -9.45
N ASP A 131 -0.05 -0.85 -10.31
CA ASP A 131 -0.23 0.08 -11.41
C ASP A 131 -1.05 1.33 -10.99
N SER A 132 -1.47 1.42 -9.73
CA SER A 132 -2.32 2.52 -9.27
C SER A 132 -1.53 3.82 -9.09
N LYS A 133 -2.18 4.95 -9.44
CA LYS A 133 -1.63 6.28 -9.14
C LYS A 133 -1.41 6.49 -7.65
N GLN A 134 -2.28 5.92 -6.82
CA GLN A 134 -2.19 5.97 -5.37
C GLN A 134 -0.91 5.32 -4.85
N TYR A 135 -0.55 4.15 -5.38
CA TYR A 135 0.70 3.47 -5.01
C TYR A 135 1.92 4.32 -5.36
N HIS A 136 1.98 4.77 -6.62
CA HIS A 136 3.05 5.61 -7.12
C HIS A 136 3.18 6.93 -6.35
N ASN A 137 2.07 7.55 -5.96
CA ASN A 137 2.08 8.77 -5.16
C ASN A 137 2.77 8.58 -3.81
N VAL A 138 2.67 7.39 -3.19
CA VAL A 138 3.37 7.07 -1.95
C VAL A 138 4.85 6.78 -2.21
N ILE A 139 5.18 6.06 -3.28
CA ILE A 139 6.58 5.83 -3.67
C ILE A 139 7.32 7.15 -3.92
N LEU A 140 6.67 8.14 -4.53
CA LEU A 140 7.24 9.47 -4.79
C LEU A 140 7.56 10.28 -3.52
N LEU A 141 7.04 9.89 -2.35
CA LEU A 141 7.42 10.51 -1.08
C LEU A 141 8.82 10.07 -0.61
N ASP A 142 9.33 8.97 -1.18
CA ASP A 142 10.65 8.42 -0.89
C ASP A 142 10.84 8.23 0.64
N LYS A 143 12.04 8.53 1.17
CA LYS A 143 12.41 8.42 2.59
C LYS A 143 11.37 8.99 3.57
N LYS A 144 10.58 10.01 3.18
CA LYS A 144 9.54 10.59 4.05
C LYS A 144 8.42 9.61 4.38
N ALA A 145 8.16 8.62 3.52
CA ALA A 145 7.12 7.63 3.75
C ALA A 145 7.57 6.45 4.63
N MET A 146 8.86 6.25 4.85
CA MET A 146 9.37 5.03 5.50
C MET A 146 8.87 4.86 6.94
N LYS A 147 9.07 5.87 7.80
CA LYS A 147 8.59 5.82 9.20
C LYS A 147 7.06 5.75 9.31
N PRO A 148 6.28 6.54 8.55
CA PRO A 148 4.83 6.37 8.50
C PRO A 148 4.36 4.96 8.09
N LEU A 149 4.95 4.38 7.04
CA LEU A 149 4.63 3.03 6.58
C LEU A 149 4.97 1.99 7.65
N PHE A 150 6.15 2.11 8.26
CA PHE A 150 6.57 1.27 9.36
C PHE A 150 5.59 1.34 10.54
N LEU A 151 5.19 2.54 10.96
CA LEU A 151 4.22 2.73 12.05
C LEU A 151 2.89 2.04 11.75
N ILE A 152 2.37 2.18 10.52
CA ILE A 152 1.11 1.56 10.12
C ILE A 152 1.18 0.03 10.29
N ILE A 153 2.24 -0.60 9.81
CA ILE A 153 2.43 -2.04 9.90
C ILE A 153 2.62 -2.46 11.37
N TYR A 154 3.50 -1.75 12.09
CA TYR A 154 3.84 -2.03 13.48
C TYR A 154 2.64 -1.96 14.43
N LYS A 155 1.70 -1.01 14.21
CA LYS A 155 0.50 -0.88 15.04
C LYS A 155 -0.67 -1.75 14.57
N SER A 156 -0.61 -2.37 13.39
CA SER A 156 -1.74 -3.13 12.88
C SER A 156 -1.86 -4.49 13.57
N PRO A 157 -3.05 -4.86 14.08
CA PRO A 157 -3.28 -6.18 14.68
C PRO A 157 -3.44 -7.30 13.64
N ILE A 158 -3.71 -6.92 12.38
CA ILE A 158 -4.00 -7.83 11.27
C ILE A 158 -2.89 -7.79 10.22
N ALA A 159 -2.95 -8.72 9.27
CA ALA A 159 -2.02 -8.79 8.15
C ALA A 159 -2.81 -8.95 6.83
N GLY A 160 -3.63 -7.94 6.53
CA GLY A 160 -4.50 -7.93 5.37
C GLY A 160 -3.85 -7.27 4.15
N LEU A 161 -4.67 -6.99 3.14
CA LEU A 161 -4.23 -6.32 1.91
C LEU A 161 -3.60 -4.94 2.21
N TYR A 162 -4.19 -4.17 3.13
CA TYR A 162 -3.70 -2.83 3.46
C TYR A 162 -2.27 -2.88 4.02
N GLU A 163 -2.00 -3.78 4.97
CA GLU A 163 -0.66 -3.97 5.52
C GLU A 163 0.30 -4.56 4.50
N TRP A 164 -0.17 -5.44 3.61
CA TRP A 164 0.62 -5.95 2.50
C TRP A 164 1.08 -4.82 1.57
N ILE A 165 0.19 -3.91 1.18
CA ILE A 165 0.52 -2.74 0.35
C ILE A 165 1.57 -1.87 1.07
N CYS A 166 1.40 -1.62 2.37
CA CYS A 166 2.37 -0.87 3.17
C CYS A 166 3.74 -1.54 3.19
N SER A 167 3.78 -2.87 3.37
CA SER A 167 5.00 -3.67 3.42
C SER A 167 5.74 -3.64 2.09
N LYS A 168 4.99 -3.75 0.97
CA LYS A 168 5.54 -3.63 -0.38
C LYS A 168 6.15 -2.26 -0.64
N ALA A 169 5.44 -1.18 -0.31
CA ALA A 169 5.95 0.17 -0.47
C ALA A 169 7.20 0.42 0.39
N LEU A 170 7.22 -0.07 1.63
CA LEU A 170 8.38 0.07 2.50
C LEU A 170 9.58 -0.75 1.99
N THR A 171 9.35 -1.95 1.45
CA THR A 171 10.39 -2.75 0.77
C THR A 171 10.99 -1.96 -0.40
N GLU A 172 10.16 -1.40 -1.27
CA GLU A 172 10.60 -0.67 -2.45
C GLU A 172 11.41 0.59 -2.10
N ILE A 173 10.90 1.39 -1.15
CA ILE A 173 11.55 2.65 -0.75
C ILE A 173 12.84 2.40 0.03
N SER A 174 12.88 1.38 0.90
CA SER A 174 14.08 1.04 1.66
C SER A 174 15.21 0.47 0.82
N GLY A 175 14.89 -0.11 -0.34
CA GLY A 175 15.85 -0.85 -1.16
C GLY A 175 16.31 -2.17 -0.51
N PHE A 176 15.65 -2.63 0.57
CA PHE A 176 15.98 -3.91 1.18
C PHE A 176 15.55 -5.06 0.27
N ASP A 177 16.50 -5.91 -0.06
CA ASP A 177 16.25 -7.14 -0.79
C ASP A 177 15.97 -8.28 0.19
N PHE A 178 14.73 -8.76 0.18
CA PHE A 178 14.27 -9.93 0.91
C PHE A 178 14.05 -11.15 0.00
N SER A 179 14.45 -11.09 -1.28
CA SER A 179 14.14 -12.14 -2.26
C SER A 179 14.77 -13.48 -1.95
N ASN A 180 15.89 -13.53 -1.25
CA ASN A 180 16.58 -14.77 -0.86
C ASN A 180 16.07 -15.35 0.47
N GLU A 181 15.23 -14.62 1.17
CA GLU A 181 14.68 -15.03 2.46
C GLU A 181 13.63 -16.13 2.26
N ASN A 182 13.47 -16.97 3.28
CA ASN A 182 12.54 -18.11 3.27
C ASN A 182 12.65 -18.99 2.01
N ASN A 183 13.87 -19.40 1.66
CA ASN A 183 14.16 -20.22 0.48
C ASN A 183 13.71 -19.59 -0.85
N GLY A 184 13.79 -18.27 -0.96
CA GLY A 184 13.42 -17.55 -2.19
C GLY A 184 11.97 -17.05 -2.21
N ALA A 185 11.20 -17.31 -1.15
CA ALA A 185 9.80 -16.91 -1.06
C ALA A 185 9.61 -15.45 -0.60
N GLY A 186 10.65 -14.83 -0.04
CA GLY A 186 10.53 -13.54 0.63
C GLY A 186 9.72 -13.67 1.91
N TRP A 187 8.84 -12.72 2.19
CA TRP A 187 7.97 -12.75 3.37
C TRP A 187 6.55 -13.21 3.01
N GLY A 188 5.92 -14.00 3.88
CA GLY A 188 4.58 -14.55 3.67
C GLY A 188 3.44 -13.63 4.11
N ASN A 189 3.70 -12.71 5.05
CA ASN A 189 2.72 -11.71 5.49
C ASN A 189 3.41 -10.47 6.11
N SER A 190 2.63 -9.43 6.45
CA SER A 190 3.17 -8.17 6.96
C SER A 190 3.81 -8.25 8.35
N LYS A 191 3.46 -9.24 9.19
CA LYS A 191 4.10 -9.43 10.51
C LYS A 191 5.50 -10.01 10.35
N GLU A 192 5.62 -11.03 9.51
CA GLU A 192 6.91 -11.62 9.15
C GLU A 192 7.81 -10.58 8.44
N PHE A 193 7.25 -9.81 7.50
CA PHE A 193 7.95 -8.69 6.90
C PHE A 193 8.49 -7.71 7.95
N LEU A 194 7.67 -7.34 8.94
CA LEU A 194 8.06 -6.38 9.97
C LEU A 194 9.23 -6.88 10.82
N GLU A 195 9.22 -8.16 11.19
CA GLU A 195 10.33 -8.81 11.90
C GLU A 195 11.61 -8.73 11.07
N MET A 196 11.55 -9.17 9.80
CA MET A 196 12.69 -9.12 8.88
C MET A 196 13.20 -7.70 8.63
N PHE A 197 12.29 -6.73 8.54
CA PHE A 197 12.64 -5.32 8.36
C PHE A 197 13.38 -4.76 9.58
N ILE A 198 12.89 -5.07 10.79
CA ILE A 198 13.54 -4.68 12.05
C ILE A 198 14.94 -5.29 12.13
N ASP A 199 15.07 -6.58 11.82
CA ASP A 199 16.37 -7.26 11.82
C ASP A 199 17.34 -6.60 10.85
N ARG A 200 16.88 -6.26 9.64
CA ARG A 200 17.70 -5.56 8.64
C ARG A 200 18.15 -4.17 9.09
N VAL A 201 17.25 -3.42 9.73
CA VAL A 201 17.59 -2.13 10.35
C VAL A 201 18.65 -2.29 11.44
N LEU A 202 18.55 -3.33 12.27
CA LEU A 202 19.53 -3.60 13.32
C LEU A 202 20.88 -4.07 12.76
N GLU A 203 20.88 -4.84 11.67
CA GLU A 203 22.10 -5.24 10.96
C GLU A 203 22.88 -4.05 10.41
N GLN A 204 22.19 -3.06 9.82
CA GLN A 204 22.83 -1.86 9.27
C GLN A 204 23.50 -0.98 10.33
N LYS A 205 23.11 -1.11 11.59
CA LYS A 205 23.67 -0.34 12.71
C LYS A 205 24.95 -0.92 13.29
N LYS A 206 25.32 -2.15 12.89
CA LYS A 206 26.51 -2.86 13.38
C LYS A 206 27.72 -2.55 12.51
#